data_AF-A0A7X9GX40-F1
#
_entry.id   AF-A0A7X9GX40-F1
#
_cell.length_a   1.000
_cell.length_b   1.000
_cell.length_c   1.000
_cell.angle_alpha   90.00
_cell.angle_beta   90.00
_cell.angle_gamma   90.00
#
_symmetry.space_group_name_H-M   'P 1'
#
loop_
_entity.id
_entity.type
_entity.pdbx_description
1 polymer ?
#
loop_
_entity_poly.entity_id
_entity_poly.type
_entity_poly.pdbx_seq_one_letter_code
_entity_poly.pdbx_strand_id
1 'polypeptide(L)'
;MYKIKDKETVLREYVNRYPELDQHFKDELAKEYDRYRELLDSVETKEEAIGIFNEEIRKNEERYKSDTLIECLEGSPHNQYMEILANYGLIVFFRDNMIED
;
A
#
# COMPACT_ATOMS: atom_id res chain seq x y z
N MET A 1 -2.87 -19.14 12.65
CA MET A 1 -3.46 -19.01 11.31
C MET A 1 -4.16 -17.68 11.31
N TYR A 2 -3.61 -16.72 10.59
CA TYR A 2 -4.13 -15.35 10.61
C TYR A 2 -5.38 -15.26 9.74
N LYS A 3 -6.17 -14.19 9.92
CA LYS A 3 -7.34 -13.91 9.08
C LYS A 3 -7.13 -12.61 8.33
N ILE A 4 -7.67 -12.55 7.11
CA ILE A 4 -7.72 -11.32 6.33
C ILE A 4 -9.08 -10.68 6.58
N LYS A 5 -9.09 -9.44 7.08
CA LYS A 5 -10.30 -8.64 7.29
C LYS A 5 -11.04 -8.43 5.98
N ASP A 6 -12.35 -8.24 6.05
CA ASP A 6 -13.15 -7.95 4.87
C ASP A 6 -12.80 -6.60 4.24
N LYS A 7 -12.97 -6.53 2.92
CA LYS A 7 -12.64 -5.37 2.10
C LYS A 7 -13.37 -4.11 2.55
N GLU A 8 -14.67 -4.22 2.82
CA GLU A 8 -15.50 -3.07 3.15
C GLU A 8 -15.06 -2.43 4.47
N THR A 9 -14.76 -3.24 5.49
CA THR A 9 -14.25 -2.79 6.78
C THR A 9 -12.93 -2.04 6.63
N VAL A 10 -11.95 -2.63 5.93
CA VAL A 10 -10.63 -2.01 5.76
C VAL A 10 -10.72 -0.71 4.95
N LEU A 11 -11.45 -0.70 3.84
CA LEU A 11 -11.59 0.51 3.01
C LEU A 11 -12.35 1.62 3.75
N ARG A 12 -13.39 1.27 4.52
CA ARG A 12 -14.13 2.23 5.32
C ARG A 12 -13.26 2.87 6.39
N GLU A 13 -12.36 2.13 7.03
CA GLU A 13 -11.40 2.69 7.99
C GLU A 13 -10.48 3.74 7.36
N TYR A 14 -10.05 3.53 6.11
CA TYR A 14 -9.25 4.51 5.39
C TYR A 14 -10.06 5.74 4.99
N VAL A 15 -11.21 5.53 4.35
CA VAL A 15 -12.06 6.63 3.84
C VAL A 15 -12.60 7.50 4.98
N ASN A 16 -12.89 6.92 6.14
CA ASN A 16 -13.32 7.70 7.31
C ASN A 16 -12.25 8.67 7.82
N ARG A 17 -10.97 8.36 7.61
CA ARG A 17 -9.85 9.25 7.98
C ARG A 17 -9.66 10.39 6.96
N TYR A 18 -10.11 10.17 5.72
CA TYR A 18 -9.93 11.08 4.60
C TYR A 18 -11.26 11.21 3.81
N PRO A 19 -12.27 11.91 4.37
CA PRO A 19 -13.56 12.07 3.70
C PRO A 19 -13.48 12.80 2.35
N GLU A 20 -12.41 13.56 2.13
CA GLU A 20 -12.11 14.32 0.92
C GLU A 20 -11.62 13.47 -0.28
N LEU A 21 -11.39 12.17 -0.09
CA LEU A 21 -10.95 11.30 -1.18
C LEU A 21 -11.97 11.28 -2.32
N ASP A 22 -11.48 11.50 -3.53
CA ASP A 22 -12.28 11.38 -4.74
C ASP A 22 -12.59 9.91 -5.07
N GLN A 23 -13.50 9.71 -6.03
CA GLN A 23 -13.91 8.37 -6.43
C GLN A 23 -12.76 7.58 -7.09
N HIS A 24 -11.88 8.25 -7.82
CA HIS A 24 -10.76 7.61 -8.49
C HIS A 24 -9.81 6.97 -7.47
N PHE A 25 -9.47 7.70 -6.41
CA PHE A 25 -8.62 7.20 -5.34
C PHE A 25 -9.29 6.07 -4.56
N LYS A 26 -10.61 6.13 -4.34
CA LYS A 26 -11.37 5.03 -3.71
C LYS A 26 -11.34 3.76 -4.55
N ASP A 27 -11.41 3.89 -5.87
CA ASP A 27 -11.32 2.75 -6.79
C ASP A 27 -9.89 2.17 -6.79
N GLU A 28 -8.84 3.00 -6.77
CA GLU A 28 -7.45 2.54 -6.66
C GLU A 28 -7.18 1.85 -5.31
N LEU A 29 -7.65 2.42 -4.19
CA LEU A 29 -7.62 1.79 -2.87
C LEU A 29 -8.24 0.39 -2.90
N ALA A 30 -9.38 0.25 -3.56
CA ALA A 30 -10.09 -1.02 -3.67
C ALA A 30 -9.30 -2.06 -4.49
N LYS A 31 -8.58 -1.64 -5.53
CA LYS A 31 -7.68 -2.51 -6.32
C LYS A 31 -6.45 -2.92 -5.53
N GLU A 32 -5.82 -2.01 -4.80
CA GLU A 32 -4.65 -2.33 -3.98
C GLU A 32 -5.01 -3.32 -2.87
N TYR A 33 -6.19 -3.19 -2.24
CA TYR A 33 -6.68 -4.20 -1.31
C TYR A 33 -6.76 -5.59 -1.94
N ASP A 34 -7.37 -5.71 -3.13
CA ASP A 34 -7.52 -7.01 -3.82
C ASP A 34 -6.15 -7.60 -4.17
N ARG A 35 -5.23 -6.76 -4.65
CA ARG A 35 -3.85 -7.15 -4.94
C ARG A 35 -3.13 -7.69 -3.70
N TYR A 36 -3.22 -7.01 -2.55
CA TYR A 36 -2.62 -7.50 -1.32
C TYR A 36 -3.27 -8.79 -0.84
N ARG A 37 -4.59 -8.92 -0.97
CA ARG A 37 -5.29 -10.15 -0.62
C ARG A 37 -4.79 -11.34 -1.42
N GLU A 38 -4.62 -11.20 -2.73
CA GLU A 38 -4.05 -12.26 -3.59
C GLU A 38 -2.62 -12.64 -3.17
N LEU A 39 -1.79 -11.65 -2.78
CA LEU A 39 -0.44 -11.91 -2.28
C LEU A 39 -0.48 -12.66 -0.94
N LEU A 40 -1.38 -12.28 -0.04
CA LEU A 40 -1.54 -12.91 1.27
C LEU A 40 -2.11 -14.33 1.17
N ASP A 41 -2.98 -14.62 0.20
CA ASP A 41 -3.49 -15.99 -0.01
C ASP A 41 -2.36 -17.01 -0.28
N SER A 42 -1.16 -16.56 -0.67
CA SER A 42 0.01 -17.41 -0.91
C SER A 42 0.83 -17.74 0.34
N VAL A 43 0.52 -17.17 1.51
CA VAL A 43 1.30 -17.34 2.75
C VAL A 43 0.45 -17.84 3.92
N GLU A 44 1.04 -18.71 4.74
CA GLU A 44 0.31 -19.42 5.79
C GLU A 44 0.42 -18.74 7.17
N THR A 45 1.49 -17.97 7.36
CA THR A 45 1.82 -17.34 8.65
C THR A 45 1.70 -15.82 8.61
N LYS A 46 1.42 -15.24 9.78
CA LYS A 46 1.33 -13.80 9.97
C LYS A 46 2.68 -13.14 9.69
N GLU A 47 3.76 -13.80 10.07
CA GLU A 47 5.13 -13.36 9.88
C GLU A 47 5.48 -13.25 8.40
N GLU A 48 5.09 -14.23 7.58
CA GLU A 48 5.26 -14.18 6.12
C GLU A 48 4.42 -13.08 5.48
N ALA A 49 3.17 -12.92 5.93
CA ALA A 49 2.28 -11.85 5.50
C ALA A 49 2.89 -10.47 5.76
N ILE A 50 3.44 -10.24 6.97
CA ILE A 50 4.18 -9.02 7.31
C ILE A 50 5.43 -8.88 6.44
N GLY A 51 6.11 -9.99 6.13
CA GLY A 51 7.26 -10.03 5.23
C GLY A 51 6.96 -9.49 3.84
N ILE A 52 5.79 -9.81 3.27
CA ILE A 52 5.34 -9.27 1.97
C ILE A 52 5.24 -7.74 2.03
N PHE A 53 4.58 -7.19 3.05
CA PHE A 53 4.44 -5.75 3.19
C PHE A 53 5.79 -5.05 3.38
N ASN A 54 6.71 -5.63 4.15
CA ASN A 54 8.05 -5.09 4.34
C ASN A 54 8.86 -5.06 3.05
N GLU A 55 8.75 -6.10 2.22
CA GLU A 55 9.42 -6.13 0.92
C GLU A 55 8.80 -5.09 -0.05
N GLU A 56 7.49 -4.88 -0.02
CA GLU A 56 6.84 -3.82 -0.81
C GLU A 56 7.26 -2.42 -0.35
N ILE A 57 7.39 -2.18 0.97
CA ILE A 57 7.98 -0.94 1.51
C ILE A 57 9.39 -0.75 0.96
N ARG A 58 10.22 -1.80 1.02
CA ARG A 58 11.60 -1.75 0.54
C ARG A 58 11.68 -1.41 -0.95
N LYS A 59 10.86 -2.06 -1.79
CA LYS A 59 10.77 -1.75 -3.22
C LYS A 59 10.30 -0.32 -3.49
N ASN A 60 9.34 0.18 -2.71
CA ASN A 60 8.86 1.56 -2.80
C ASN A 60 9.98 2.56 -2.48
N GLU A 61 10.81 2.28 -1.47
CA GLU A 61 11.99 3.09 -1.15
C GLU A 61 13.12 2.96 -2.19
N GLU A 62 13.34 1.77 -2.74
CA GLU A 62 14.36 1.52 -3.77
C GLU A 62 14.06 2.27 -5.07
N ARG A 63 12.78 2.43 -5.43
CA ARG A 63 12.36 3.26 -6.59
C ARG A 63 12.86 4.71 -6.51
N TYR A 64 13.04 5.26 -5.31
CA TYR A 64 13.65 6.58 -5.11
C TYR A 64 15.16 6.57 -5.33
N LYS A 65 15.83 5.48 -4.91
CA LYS A 65 17.28 5.36 -4.93
C LYS A 65 17.82 4.96 -6.30
N SER A 66 17.01 4.35 -7.16
CA SER A 66 17.41 4.08 -8.55
C SER A 66 17.32 5.34 -9.40
N ASP A 67 18.48 5.95 -9.67
CA ASP A 67 18.66 7.10 -10.58
C ASP A 67 17.99 6.93 -11.96
N THR A 68 17.70 5.70 -12.38
CA THR A 68 17.10 5.35 -13.69
C THR A 68 15.65 5.82 -13.88
N LEU A 69 14.93 6.23 -12.83
CA LEU A 69 13.60 6.86 -12.94
C LEU A 69 13.61 8.38 -12.72
N ILE A 70 14.78 8.95 -12.40
CA ILE A 70 15.04 10.41 -12.41
C ILE A 70 15.32 10.88 -13.86
N GLU A 71 14.89 10.13 -14.88
CA GLU A 71 15.04 10.51 -16.29
C GLU A 71 13.90 11.40 -16.82
N CYS A 72 12.83 11.62 -16.05
CA CYS A 72 11.83 12.62 -16.44
C CYS A 72 12.25 14.01 -15.97
N LEU A 73 12.97 14.72 -16.85
CA LEU A 73 13.34 16.15 -16.78
C LEU A 73 12.17 17.12 -16.47
N GLU A 74 10.93 16.65 -16.38
CA GLU A 74 9.73 17.44 -16.05
C GLU A 74 9.14 17.16 -14.65
N GLY A 75 9.59 16.12 -13.95
CA GLY A 75 9.13 15.79 -12.60
C GLY A 75 10.00 16.44 -11.53
N SER A 76 9.44 17.30 -10.67
CA SER A 76 10.22 17.79 -9.53
C SER A 76 10.51 16.63 -8.56
N PRO A 77 11.73 16.55 -7.98
CA PRO A 77 12.06 15.55 -6.94
C PRO A 77 11.09 15.57 -5.76
N HIS A 78 10.43 16.71 -5.51
CA HIS A 78 9.39 16.86 -4.50
C HIS A 78 8.14 16.03 -4.80
N ASN A 79 7.65 16.01 -6.04
CA ASN A 79 6.44 15.25 -6.39
C ASN A 79 6.71 13.75 -6.27
N GLN A 80 7.85 13.28 -6.76
CA GLN A 80 8.26 11.88 -6.63
C GLN A 80 8.37 11.47 -5.15
N TYR A 81 8.98 12.32 -4.31
CA TYR A 81 9.06 12.09 -2.87
C TYR A 81 7.68 12.00 -2.21
N MET A 82 6.75 12.88 -2.58
CA MET A 82 5.38 12.86 -2.04
C MET A 82 4.60 11.62 -2.47
N GLU A 83 4.77 11.15 -3.71
CA GLU A 83 4.19 9.89 -4.19
C GLU A 83 4.71 8.68 -3.41
N ILE A 84 6.03 8.64 -3.15
CA ILE A 84 6.66 7.58 -2.34
C ILE A 84 6.12 7.58 -0.92
N LEU A 85 5.99 8.76 -0.29
CA LEU A 85 5.42 8.88 1.05
C LEU A 85 3.94 8.46 1.10
N ALA A 86 3.16 8.84 0.10
CA ALA A 86 1.76 8.42 -0.02
C ALA A 86 1.64 6.91 -0.16
N ASN A 87 2.45 6.30 -1.04
CA ASN A 87 2.50 4.85 -1.22
C ASN A 87 2.99 4.14 0.05
N TYR A 88 4.02 4.66 0.73
CA TYR A 88 4.49 4.12 1.99
C TYR A 88 3.37 4.09 3.04
N GLY A 89 2.67 5.22 3.20
CA GLY A 89 1.54 5.33 4.13
C GLY A 89 0.42 4.34 3.81
N LEU A 90 0.16 4.11 2.51
CA LEU A 90 -0.83 3.15 2.06
C LEU A 90 -0.43 1.69 2.37
N ILE A 91 0.82 1.31 2.09
CA ILE A 91 1.33 -0.04 2.36
C ILE A 91 1.27 -0.32 3.88
N VAL A 92 1.71 0.63 4.70
CA VAL A 92 1.66 0.54 6.16
C VAL A 92 0.22 0.42 6.65
N PHE A 93 -0.70 1.20 6.09
CA PHE A 93 -2.11 1.09 6.43
C PHE A 93 -2.65 -0.31 6.16
N PHE A 94 -2.40 -0.89 4.98
CA PHE A 94 -2.89 -2.24 4.67
C PHE A 94 -2.26 -3.30 5.57
N ARG A 95 -0.94 -3.22 5.83
CA ARG A 95 -0.25 -4.12 6.76
C ARG A 95 -0.93 -4.15 8.14
N ASP A 96 -1.26 -2.98 8.66
CA ASP A 96 -1.76 -2.83 10.03
C ASP A 96 -3.26 -3.13 10.15
N ASN A 97 -4.03 -3.03 9.05
CA ASN A 97 -5.49 -3.12 9.11
C ASN A 97 -6.08 -4.34 8.37
N MET A 98 -5.33 -5.02 7.49
CA MET A 98 -5.82 -6.21 6.79
C MET A 98 -5.68 -7.50 7.59
N ILE A 99 -4.70 -7.60 8.50
CA ILE A 99 -4.38 -8.86 9.19
C ILE A 99 -4.97 -8.86 10.61
N GLU A 100 -5.71 -9.91 10.94
CA GLU A 100 -6.20 -10.22 12.30
C GLU A 100 -5.46 -11.42 12.91
N ASP A 101 -5.32 -11.41 14.24
CA ASP A 101 -4.78 -12.52 15.06
C ASP A 101 -5.70 -13.75 15.09
#